data_AF-A0A355E0R8-F1
#
_entry.id   AF-A0A355E0R8-F1
#
_cell.length_a   1.000
_cell.length_b   1.000
_cell.length_c   1.000
_cell.angle_alpha   90.00
_cell.angle_beta   90.00
_cell.angle_gamma   90.00
#
_symmetry.space_group_name_H-M   'P 1'
#
loop_
_entity.id
_entity.type
_entity.pdbx_description
1 polymer ?
#
loop_
_entity_poly.entity_id
_entity_poly.type
_entity_poly.pdbx_seq_one_letter_code
_entity_poly.pdbx_strand_id
1 'polypeptide(L)' 'MQPLNAKMLLRSVSNFEHSLFTAINSGGDADTLGALVGALSGAHNGIEAIPERLRTQLKDQDKLIALADALATAAP' A
#
# COMPACT_ATOMS: atom_id res chain seq x y z
N MET A 1 19.89 -4.92 -12.73
CA MET A 1 18.85 -5.69 -12.01
C MET A 1 19.27 -5.77 -10.54
N GLN A 2 19.01 -4.74 -9.73
CA GLN A 2 19.50 -4.67 -8.34
C GLN A 2 18.45 -5.18 -7.32
N PRO A 3 18.87 -5.82 -6.21
CA PRO A 3 18.00 -6.39 -5.17
C PRO A 3 17.42 -5.34 -4.22
N LEU A 4 16.75 -4.31 -4.74
CA LEU A 4 16.20 -3.21 -3.93
C LEU A 4 14.84 -3.54 -3.29
N ASN A 5 14.07 -4.45 -3.91
CA ASN A 5 12.63 -4.60 -3.64
C ASN A 5 12.30 -5.18 -2.24
N ALA A 6 13.04 -6.19 -1.77
CA ALA A 6 12.73 -6.85 -0.49
C ALA A 6 13.22 -6.07 0.74
N LYS A 7 14.37 -5.37 0.65
CA LYS A 7 14.93 -4.59 1.77
C LYS A 7 14.11 -3.33 2.07
N MET A 8 13.52 -2.72 1.04
CA MET A 8 12.66 -1.54 1.20
C MET A 8 11.36 -1.90 1.93
N LEU A 9 10.76 -3.04 1.57
CA LEU A 9 9.58 -3.59 2.25
C LEU A 9 9.83 -3.83 3.74
N LEU A 10 10.99 -4.37 4.12
CA LEU A 10 11.26 -4.70 5.52
C LEU A 10 11.62 -3.49 6.40
N ARG A 11 12.09 -2.38 5.80
CA ARG A 11 12.66 -1.26 6.56
C ARG A 11 11.72 -0.10 6.84
N SER A 12 10.64 0.05 6.07
CA SER A 12 9.89 1.31 6.05
C SER A 12 8.40 1.19 6.36
N VAL A 13 7.86 -0.03 6.55
CA VAL A 13 6.39 -0.23 6.65
C VAL A 13 5.70 0.59 7.71
N SER A 14 6.39 1.14 8.72
CA SER A 14 5.85 2.01 9.77
C SER A 14 5.41 3.40 9.32
N ASN A 15 5.76 3.83 8.10
CA ASN A 15 5.24 5.07 7.50
C ASN A 15 4.74 4.76 6.08
N PHE A 16 3.41 4.78 5.92
CA PHE A 16 2.75 4.48 4.65
C PHE A 16 3.22 5.39 3.53
N GLU A 17 3.15 6.70 3.75
CA GLU A 17 3.42 7.68 2.72
C GLU A 17 4.88 7.61 2.25
N HIS A 18 5.83 7.54 3.19
CA HIS A 18 7.24 7.41 2.87
C HIS A 18 7.53 6.10 2.09
N SER A 19 6.94 4.98 2.53
CA SER A 19 7.15 3.68 1.89
C SER A 19 6.60 3.67 0.47
N LEU A 20 5.37 4.16 0.27
CA LEU A 20 4.71 4.18 -1.01
C LEU A 20 5.46 5.07 -2.00
N PHE A 21 5.81 6.30 -1.60
CA PHE A 21 6.52 7.21 -2.49
C PHE A 21 7.93 6.73 -2.81
N THR A 22 8.62 6.09 -1.86
CA THR A 22 9.92 5.47 -2.16
C THR A 22 9.77 4.36 -3.21
N ALA A 23 8.71 3.56 -3.12
CA ALA A 23 8.44 2.46 -4.04
C ALA A 23 8.11 2.90 -5.47
N ILE A 24 7.23 3.90 -5.63
CA ILE A 24 6.84 4.35 -6.97
C ILE A 24 7.95 5.19 -7.63
N ASN A 25 8.76 5.88 -6.83
CA ASN A 25 9.87 6.69 -7.33
C ASN A 25 11.15 5.89 -7.60
N SER A 26 11.21 4.59 -7.26
CA SER A 26 12.40 3.77 -7.51
C SER A 26 12.61 3.40 -8.98
N GLY A 27 11.63 3.68 -9.85
CA GLY A 27 11.66 3.34 -11.27
C GLY A 27 11.44 1.85 -11.56
N GLY A 28 11.34 1.51 -12.85
CA GLY A 28 10.98 0.15 -13.29
C GLY A 28 9.48 -0.10 -13.17
N ASP A 29 9.09 -1.22 -12.55
CA ASP A 29 7.68 -1.61 -12.37
C ASP A 29 7.04 -0.91 -11.16
N ALA A 30 6.97 0.42 -11.24
CA ALA A 30 6.44 1.29 -10.18
C ALA A 30 5.02 0.89 -9.75
N ASP A 31 4.16 0.51 -10.69
CA ASP A 31 2.77 0.11 -10.39
C ASP A 31 2.71 -1.15 -9.53
N THR A 32 3.52 -2.16 -9.87
CA THR A 32 3.57 -3.43 -9.13
C THR A 32 4.18 -3.23 -7.75
N LEU A 33 5.26 -2.44 -7.67
CA LEU A 33 5.88 -2.10 -6.38
C LEU A 33 4.96 -1.26 -5.50
N GLY A 34 4.29 -0.26 -6.07
CA GLY A 34 3.32 0.58 -5.36
C GLY A 34 2.15 -0.23 -4.82
N ALA A 35 1.61 -1.17 -5.61
CA ALA A 35 0.54 -2.06 -5.16
C ALA A 35 1.01 -2.96 -4.00
N LEU A 36 2.18 -3.60 -4.12
CA LEU A 36 2.71 -4.50 -3.10
C LEU A 36 3.04 -3.77 -1.79
N VAL A 37 3.76 -2.65 -1.89
CA VAL A 37 4.18 -1.83 -0.74
C VAL A 37 2.97 -1.17 -0.08
N GLY A 38 2.03 -0.65 -0.88
CA GLY A 38 0.78 -0.06 -0.41
C GLY A 38 -0.07 -1.08 0.36
N ALA A 39 -0.22 -2.30 -0.16
CA ALA A 39 -0.96 -3.35 0.53
C ALA A 39 -0.33 -3.72 1.88
N LEU A 40 1.00 -3.95 1.90
CA LEU A 40 1.69 -4.38 3.12
C LEU A 40 1.76 -3.26 4.18
N SER A 41 2.10 -2.04 3.78
CA SER A 41 2.17 -0.90 4.71
C SER A 41 0.77 -0.45 5.16
N GLY A 42 -0.24 -0.53 4.29
CA GLY A 42 -1.64 -0.24 4.64
C GLY A 42 -2.20 -1.26 5.63
N ALA A 43 -1.95 -2.56 5.41
CA ALA A 43 -2.34 -3.60 6.35
C ALA A 43 -1.64 -3.46 7.72
N HIS A 44 -0.40 -2.98 7.75
CA HIS A 44 0.36 -2.80 8.99
C HIS A 44 -0.06 -1.57 9.81
N ASN A 45 -0.27 -0.41 9.16
CA ASN A 45 -0.58 0.84 9.86
C ASN A 45 -2.07 1.16 9.95
N GLY A 46 -2.92 0.43 9.22
CA GLY A 46 -4.35 0.71 9.11
C GLY A 46 -4.70 1.81 8.12
N ILE A 47 -5.99 1.94 7.84
CA ILE A 47 -6.54 2.83 6.79
C ILE A 47 -6.29 4.31 7.08
N GLU A 48 -6.26 4.72 8.35
CA GLU A 48 -6.04 6.13 8.72
C GLU A 48 -4.60 6.61 8.51
N ALA A 49 -3.65 5.69 8.36
CA ALA A 49 -2.28 6.03 7.97
C ALA A 49 -2.16 6.38 6.47
N ILE A 50 -3.18 6.07 5.66
CA ILE A 50 -3.22 6.42 4.25
C ILE A 50 -3.69 7.87 4.12
N PRO A 51 -2.88 8.77 3.53
CA PRO A 51 -3.24 10.17 3.38
C PRO A 51 -4.60 10.33 2.70
N GLU A 52 -5.48 11.14 3.29
CA GLU A 52 -6.85 11.37 2.82
C GLU A 52 -6.88 11.75 1.33
N ARG A 53 -5.95 12.62 0.90
CA ARG A 53 -5.82 13.04 -0.50
C ARG A 53 -5.61 11.88 -1.49
N LEU A 54 -5.02 10.77 -1.05
CA LEU A 54 -4.83 9.58 -1.88
C LEU A 54 -6.07 8.68 -1.83
N ARG A 55 -6.73 8.58 -0.67
CA ARG A 55 -7.98 7.82 -0.51
C ARG A 55 -9.12 8.40 -1.34
N THR A 56 -9.31 9.73 -1.30
CA THR A 56 -10.43 10.41 -1.97
C THR A 56 -10.30 10.48 -3.49
N GLN A 57 -9.09 10.29 -4.03
CA GLN A 57 -8.84 10.21 -5.47
C GLN A 57 -8.87 8.77 -6.00
N LEU A 58 -9.03 7.77 -5.13
CA LEU A 58 -8.98 6.37 -5.51
C LEU A 58 -10.23 5.98 -6.28
N LYS A 59 -10.04 5.49 -7.51
CA LYS A 59 -11.12 4.94 -8.30
C LYS A 59 -11.74 3.74 -7.58
N ASP A 60 -13.07 3.68 -7.56
CA ASP A 60 -13.83 2.59 -6.94
C ASP A 60 -13.56 2.42 -5.43
N GLN A 61 -13.19 3.50 -4.73
CA GLN A 61 -12.90 3.50 -3.28
C GLN A 61 -13.94 2.73 -2.46
N ASP A 62 -15.23 3.04 -2.64
CA ASP A 62 -16.32 2.40 -1.87
C ASP A 62 -16.38 0.88 -2.09
N LYS A 63 -16.13 0.42 -3.32
CA LYS A 63 -16.10 -1.01 -3.64
C LYS A 63 -14.89 -1.70 -3.01
N LEU A 64 -13.73 -1.03 -3.00
CA LEU A 64 -12.51 -1.56 -2.39
C LEU A 64 -12.65 -1.68 -0.88
N ILE A 65 -13.28 -0.70 -0.23
CA ILE A 65 -13.58 -0.74 1.22
C ILE A 65 -14.54 -1.90 1.50
N ALA A 66 -15.65 -2.01 0.78
CA ALA A 66 -16.61 -3.09 0.95
C ALA A 66 -15.97 -4.48 0.76
N LEU A 67 -15.06 -4.62 -0.22
CA LEU A 67 -14.31 -5.85 -0.44
C LEU A 67 -13.34 -6.15 0.72
N ALA A 68 -12.64 -5.13 1.23
CA ALA A 68 -11.75 -5.28 2.37
C ALA A 68 -12.50 -5.75 3.62
N ASP A 69 -13.67 -5.17 3.90
CA ASP A 69 -14.53 -5.58 5.03
C ASP A 69 -15.06 -7.01 4.87
N ALA A 70 -15.47 -7.38 3.65
CA ALA A 70 -15.90 -8.75 3.34
C ALA A 70 -14.76 -9.76 3.53
N LEU A 71 -13.53 -9.41 3.12
CA LEU A 71 -12.36 -10.27 3.31
C LEU A 71 -11.95 -10.40 4.78
N ALA A 72 -12.01 -9.30 5.54
CA ALA A 72 -11.70 -9.29 6.96
C ALA A 72 -12.69 -10.14 7.78
N THR A 73 -13.96 -10.17 7.36
CA THR A 73 -15.01 -10.98 8.01
C THR A 73 -15.07 -12.43 7.53
N ALA A 74 -14.56 -12.72 6.32
CA ALA A 74 -14.45 -14.08 5.79
C ALA A 74 -13.22 -14.85 6.30
N ALA A 75 -12.21 -14.15 6.82
CA ALA A 75 -11.06 -14.76 7.46
C ALA A 75 -11.43 -15.29 8.87
N PRO A 76 -11.12 -16.56 9.20
CA PRO A 76 -11.43 -17.15 10.50
C PRO A 76 -10.61 -16.57 11.66
#